data_AF-A0A7H1JC79-F1
#
_entry.id   AF-A0A7H1JC79-F1
#
_cell.length_a   1.000
_cell.length_b   1.000
_cell.length_c   1.000
_cell.angle_alpha   90.00
_cell.angle_beta   90.00
_cell.angle_gamma   90.00
#
_symmetry.space_group_name_H-M   'P 1'
#
loop_
_entity.id
_entity.type
_entity.pdbx_description
1 polymer ?
#
loop_
_entity_poly.entity_id
_entity_poly.type
_entity_poly.pdbx_seq_one_letter_code
_entity_poly.pdbx_strand_id
1 'polypeptide(L)'
;MKCTLLTLLGFFLSGLTFAECSDFDAKIEANKSAQKYLGGKTFKNARVLKKHLPSKRKEVASYVYVKADDLYYTVYSLVNAKCEPKIIKRTNGKH
;
A
#
# COMPACT_ATOMS: atom_id res chain seq x y z
N MET A 1 -26.66 8.45 44.29
CA MET A 1 -25.68 8.87 43.26
C MET A 1 -24.87 7.67 42.79
N LYS A 2 -25.37 6.91 41.80
CA LYS A 2 -24.69 5.72 41.24
C LYS A 2 -25.01 5.56 39.74
N CYS A 3 -25.09 6.64 38.98
CA CYS A 3 -25.34 6.57 37.53
C CYS A 3 -24.42 7.47 36.68
N THR A 4 -23.44 8.14 37.29
CA THR A 4 -22.51 9.03 36.57
C THR A 4 -21.21 8.34 36.14
N LEU A 5 -20.92 7.13 36.63
CA LEU A 5 -19.69 6.40 36.29
C LEU A 5 -19.83 5.57 34.99
N LEU A 6 -21.06 5.20 34.61
CA LEU A 6 -21.30 4.31 33.45
C LEU A 6 -21.20 5.05 32.10
N THR A 7 -21.47 6.36 32.08
CA THR A 7 -21.49 7.16 30.84
C THR A 7 -20.09 7.51 30.32
N LEU A 8 -19.05 7.48 31.17
CA LEU A 8 -17.67 7.78 30.76
C LEU A 8 -16.97 6.62 30.04
N LEU A 9 -17.44 5.38 30.23
CA LEU A 9 -16.80 4.17 29.69
C LEU A 9 -17.09 3.94 28.20
N GLY A 10 -18.17 4.52 27.66
CA GLY A 10 -18.60 4.31 26.26
C GLY A 10 -17.77 5.05 25.22
N PHE A 11 -17.06 6.12 25.58
CA PHE A 11 -16.35 6.98 24.62
C PHE A 11 -15.00 6.40 24.15
N PHE A 12 -14.41 5.47 24.90
CA PHE A 12 -13.10 4.88 24.56
C PHE A 12 -13.16 3.78 23.49
N LEU A 13 -14.35 3.24 23.17
CA LEU A 13 -14.50 2.15 22.19
C LEU A 13 -14.73 2.62 20.75
N SER A 14 -14.80 3.93 20.48
CA SER A 14 -14.99 4.48 19.13
C SER A 14 -13.75 4.40 18.24
N GLY A 15 -12.60 4.01 18.79
CA GLY A 15 -11.36 3.86 18.06
C GLY A 15 -11.25 2.46 17.46
N LEU A 16 -11.42 2.35 16.13
CA LEU A 16 -10.79 1.40 15.20
C LEU A 16 -11.65 1.26 13.93
N THR A 17 -12.14 2.38 13.38
CA THR A 17 -12.48 2.38 11.95
C THR A 17 -11.16 2.43 11.19
N PHE A 18 -10.71 1.28 10.67
CA PHE A 18 -9.61 1.26 9.71
C PHE A 18 -10.09 2.01 8.46
N ALA A 19 -9.73 3.29 8.37
CA ALA A 19 -9.86 4.05 7.15
C ALA A 19 -9.23 3.24 6.01
N GLU A 20 -9.90 3.18 4.86
CA GLU A 20 -9.36 2.51 3.69
C GLU A 20 -7.96 3.07 3.40
N CYS A 21 -6.97 2.20 3.23
CA CYS A 21 -5.60 2.59 2.85
C CYS A 21 -5.62 3.69 1.78
N SER A 22 -5.04 4.85 2.06
CA SER A 22 -5.08 5.98 1.13
C SER A 22 -4.30 5.67 -0.16
N ASP A 23 -4.55 6.40 -1.25
CA ASP A 23 -3.75 6.24 -2.46
C ASP A 23 -2.28 6.58 -2.20
N PHE A 24 -2.02 7.54 -1.31
CA PHE A 24 -0.67 7.92 -0.90
C PHE A 24 0.05 6.77 -0.18
N ASP A 25 -0.59 6.20 0.84
CA ASP A 25 -0.01 5.09 1.61
C ASP A 25 0.15 3.84 0.75
N ALA A 26 -0.83 3.54 -0.10
CA ALA A 26 -0.75 2.40 -1.02
C ALA A 26 0.45 2.51 -1.97
N LYS A 27 0.75 3.73 -2.47
CA LYS A 27 1.93 3.99 -3.29
C LYS A 27 3.23 3.81 -2.50
N ILE A 28 3.29 4.28 -1.26
CA ILE A 28 4.47 4.15 -0.39
C ILE A 28 4.75 2.67 -0.09
N GLU A 29 3.74 1.93 0.35
CA GLU A 29 3.90 0.52 0.72
C GLU A 29 4.21 -0.37 -0.48
N ALA A 30 3.59 -0.11 -1.64
CA ALA A 30 3.94 -0.78 -2.88
C ALA A 30 5.40 -0.52 -3.28
N ASN A 31 5.87 0.73 -3.17
CA ASN A 31 7.27 1.08 -3.47
C ASN A 31 8.27 0.43 -2.51
N LYS A 32 7.97 0.40 -1.22
CA LYS A 32 8.81 -0.31 -0.23
C LYS A 32 8.91 -1.80 -0.56
N SER A 33 7.77 -2.42 -0.84
CA SER A 33 7.70 -3.84 -1.23
C SER A 33 8.47 -4.13 -2.51
N ALA A 34 8.31 -3.29 -3.55
CA ALA A 34 8.99 -3.45 -4.83
C ALA A 34 10.52 -3.29 -4.72
N GLN A 35 11.00 -2.30 -3.96
CA GLN A 35 12.44 -2.12 -3.70
C GLN A 35 13.02 -3.30 -2.94
N LYS A 36 12.33 -3.80 -1.91
CA LYS A 36 12.73 -5.00 -1.17
C LYS A 36 12.78 -6.24 -2.06
N TYR A 37 11.81 -6.38 -2.96
CA TYR A 37 11.69 -7.54 -3.85
C TYR A 37 12.78 -7.59 -4.92
N LEU A 38 13.21 -6.43 -5.44
CA LEU A 38 14.20 -6.35 -6.52
C LEU A 38 15.62 -5.96 -6.07
N GLY A 39 15.79 -5.46 -4.84
CA GLY A 39 17.06 -4.89 -4.39
C GLY A 39 17.47 -3.61 -5.12
N GLY A 40 16.51 -2.88 -5.70
CA GLY A 40 16.73 -1.66 -6.47
C GLY A 40 16.21 -0.39 -5.79
N LYS A 41 16.29 0.74 -6.49
CA LYS A 41 15.75 2.03 -6.04
C LYS A 41 14.61 2.50 -6.93
N THR A 42 13.59 3.10 -6.33
CA THR A 42 12.53 3.72 -7.13
C THR A 42 13.04 4.96 -7.84
N PHE A 43 12.80 5.06 -9.14
CA PHE A 43 13.21 6.21 -9.95
C PHE A 43 12.03 7.10 -10.38
N LYS A 44 10.79 6.65 -10.15
CA LYS A 44 9.55 7.36 -10.52
C LYS A 44 8.45 7.09 -9.50
N ASN A 45 7.54 8.05 -9.36
CA ASN A 45 6.36 7.94 -8.50
C ASN A 45 5.49 6.74 -8.90
N ALA A 46 5.09 5.95 -7.91
CA ALA A 46 4.13 4.86 -8.11
C ALA A 46 2.76 5.38 -8.55
N ARG A 47 2.00 4.52 -9.21
CA ARG A 47 0.67 4.83 -9.73
C ARG A 47 -0.35 3.80 -9.28
N VAL A 48 -1.46 4.25 -8.73
CA VAL A 48 -2.66 3.40 -8.55
C VAL A 48 -3.28 3.22 -9.93
N LEU A 49 -3.34 1.98 -10.40
CA LEU A 49 -3.89 1.63 -11.72
C LEU A 49 -5.36 1.24 -11.64
N LYS A 50 -5.75 0.58 -10.55
CA LYS A 50 -7.11 0.08 -10.37
C LYS A 50 -7.49 0.01 -8.90
N LYS A 51 -8.74 0.32 -8.59
CA LYS A 51 -9.38 0.03 -7.30
C LYS A 51 -10.40 -1.10 -7.49
N HIS A 52 -10.22 -2.20 -6.77
CA HIS A 52 -11.06 -3.40 -6.84
C HIS A 52 -12.18 -3.34 -5.80
N LEU A 53 -13.42 -3.13 -6.25
CA LEU A 53 -14.62 -3.22 -5.41
C LEU A 53 -15.23 -4.64 -5.49
N PRO A 54 -15.82 -5.17 -4.40
CA PRO A 54 -15.97 -4.56 -3.07
C PRO A 54 -14.74 -4.73 -2.15
N SER A 55 -13.72 -5.46 -2.58
CA SER A 55 -12.55 -5.84 -1.75
C SER A 55 -11.66 -4.68 -1.25
N LYS A 56 -11.87 -3.46 -1.78
CA LYS A 56 -11.08 -2.25 -1.52
C LYS A 56 -9.57 -2.39 -1.79
N ARG A 57 -9.16 -3.41 -2.55
CA ARG A 57 -7.76 -3.58 -2.95
C ARG A 57 -7.37 -2.61 -4.04
N LYS A 58 -6.13 -2.14 -4.05
CA LYS A 58 -5.59 -1.24 -5.08
C LYS A 58 -4.48 -1.95 -5.83
N GLU A 59 -4.58 -2.01 -7.14
CA GLU A 59 -3.45 -2.39 -7.99
C GLU A 59 -2.55 -1.16 -8.16
N VAL A 60 -1.30 -1.29 -7.74
CA VAL A 60 -0.30 -0.21 -7.74
C VAL A 60 0.91 -0.65 -8.54
N ALA A 61 1.33 0.18 -9.49
CA ALA A 61 2.59 0.02 -10.22
C ALA A 61 3.69 0.85 -9.58
N SER A 62 4.80 0.18 -9.26
CA SER A 62 6.04 0.73 -8.74
C SER A 62 7.15 0.59 -9.76
N TYR A 63 8.00 1.61 -9.88
CA TYR A 63 9.04 1.68 -10.89
C TYR A 63 10.42 1.64 -10.24
N VAL A 64 11.17 0.57 -10.45
CA VAL A 64 12.42 0.28 -9.74
C VAL A 64 13.57 0.09 -10.73
N TYR A 65 14.68 0.76 -10.50
CA TYR A 65 15.93 0.57 -11.23
C TYR A 65 16.88 -0.31 -10.40
N VAL A 66 17.45 -1.33 -11.01
CA VAL A 66 18.41 -2.24 -10.39
C VAL A 66 19.76 -2.05 -11.08
N LYS A 67 20.71 -1.43 -10.36
CA LYS A 67 22.04 -1.09 -10.92
C LYS A 67 22.87 -2.32 -11.30
N ALA A 68 22.74 -3.42 -10.57
CA ALA A 68 23.49 -4.65 -10.84
C ALA A 68 23.11 -5.30 -12.18
N ASP A 69 21.83 -5.15 -12.56
CA ASP A 69 21.29 -5.72 -13.80
C ASP A 69 21.28 -4.70 -14.96
N ASP A 70 21.46 -3.42 -14.65
CA ASP A 70 21.16 -2.28 -15.54
C ASP A 70 19.76 -2.34 -16.17
N LEU A 71 18.76 -2.72 -15.35
CA LEU A 71 17.38 -2.90 -15.81
C LEU A 71 16.39 -2.01 -15.05
N TYR A 72 15.39 -1.54 -15.80
CA TYR A 72 14.22 -0.86 -15.27
C TYR A 72 13.06 -1.84 -15.17
N TYR A 73 12.48 -1.93 -13.98
CA TYR A 73 11.38 -2.82 -13.67
C TYR A 73 10.12 -2.04 -13.36
N THR A 74 8.98 -2.57 -13.80
CA THR A 74 7.66 -2.23 -13.28
C THR A 74 7.17 -3.39 -12.43
N VAL A 75 6.97 -3.15 -11.14
CA VAL A 75 6.44 -4.13 -10.18
C VAL A 75 5.01 -3.74 -9.85
N TYR A 76 4.09 -4.70 -9.95
CA TYR A 76 2.69 -4.46 -9.66
C TYR A 76 2.30 -5.19 -8.38
N SER A 77 1.63 -4.49 -7.49
CA SER A 77 1.18 -5.01 -6.20
C SER A 77 -0.31 -4.78 -6.02
N LEU A 78 -0.99 -5.74 -5.39
CA LEU A 78 -2.32 -5.54 -4.79
C LEU A 78 -2.13 -5.10 -3.34
N VAL A 79 -2.45 -3.85 -3.05
CA VAL A 79 -2.46 -3.29 -1.71
C VAL A 79 -3.84 -3.44 -1.10
N ASN A 80 -3.96 -4.05 0.08
CA ASN A 80 -5.23 -4.24 0.76
C ASN A 80 -5.65 -3.01 1.61
N ALA A 81 -6.82 -3.08 2.24
CA ALA A 81 -7.36 -1.99 3.06
C ALA A 81 -6.49 -1.67 4.29
N LYS A 82 -5.61 -2.59 4.73
CA LYS A 82 -4.63 -2.43 5.82
C LYS A 82 -3.27 -1.90 5.33
N CYS A 83 -3.18 -1.44 4.08
CA CYS A 83 -1.95 -1.03 3.42
C CYS A 83 -0.91 -2.14 3.27
N GLU A 84 -1.30 -3.41 3.28
CA GLU A 84 -0.37 -4.52 3.06
C GLU A 84 -0.26 -4.81 1.54
N PRO A 85 0.94 -4.69 0.95
CA PRO A 85 1.16 -4.95 -0.46
C PRO A 85 1.44 -6.44 -0.73
N LYS A 86 0.77 -7.02 -1.73
CA LYS A 86 1.12 -8.33 -2.30
C LYS A 86 1.55 -8.16 -3.75
N ILE A 87 2.80 -8.50 -4.07
CA ILE A 87 3.32 -8.47 -5.44
C ILE A 87 2.57 -9.52 -6.28
N ILE A 88 2.10 -9.11 -7.45
CA ILE A 88 1.33 -9.97 -8.37
C ILE A 88 2.04 -10.21 -9.70
N LYS A 89 2.86 -9.25 -10.16
CA LYS A 89 3.62 -9.38 -11.41
C LYS A 89 4.80 -8.42 -11.41
N ARG A 90 5.83 -8.76 -12.18
CA ARG A 90 6.94 -7.87 -12.53
C ARG A 90 7.18 -7.94 -14.03
N THR A 91 7.53 -6.80 -14.63
CA THR A 91 8.02 -6.71 -16.00
C THR A 91 9.28 -5.87 -16.01
N ASN A 92 10.15 -6.11 -16.99
CA ASN A 92 11.30 -5.25 -17.28
C ASN A 92 11.12 -4.59 -18.65
N GLY A 93 11.77 -3.46 -18.84
CA GLY A 93 11.74 -2.73 -20.10
C GLY A 93 12.73 -1.57 -20.09
N LYS A 94 12.80 -0.85 -21.21
CA LYS A 94 13.50 0.45 -21.25
C LYS A 94 12.54 1.53 -20.77
N HIS A 95 13.05 2.53 -20.03
CA HIS A 95 12.26 3.65 -19.53
C HIS A 95 12.83 4.97 -20.03
#